data_AF-A0A960KQM6-F1
#
_entry.id   AF-A0A960KQM6-F1
#
_cell.length_a   1.000
_cell.length_b   1.000
_cell.length_c   1.000
_cell.angle_alpha   90.00
_cell.angle_beta   90.00
_cell.angle_gamma   90.00
#
_symmetry.space_group_name_H-M   'P 1'
#
loop_
_entity.id
_entity.type
_entity.pdbx_description
1 polymer ?
#
loop_
_entity_poly.entity_id
_entity_poly.type
_entity_poly.pdbx_seq_one_letter_code
_entity_poly.pdbx_strand_id
1 'polypeptide(L)'
;TELERHWKQQLLEQQGVRFDSLFTMANMPIGRFLHWLDGKGQLVPYLRRLQAAWNPRAASSVMCRNTLSVDWRGFLYDCDFNQMLGLCVDHGAPVHLRDFRPDLHHRRRIVTGLHCYGCTAGGGSSCGGALDSPEA
;
A
#
# COMPACT_ATOMS: atom_id res chain seq x y z
N THR A 1 10.32 -11.55 -13.93
CA THR A 1 11.41 -10.57 -14.16
C THR A 1 12.73 -11.14 -13.65
N GLU A 2 13.88 -10.56 -13.99
CA GLU A 2 15.18 -10.96 -13.42
C GLU A 2 15.19 -10.84 -11.88
N LEU A 3 14.64 -9.74 -11.37
CA LEU A 3 14.51 -9.48 -9.94
C LEU A 3 13.66 -10.54 -9.22
N GLU A 4 12.52 -10.93 -9.77
CA GLU A 4 11.69 -12.00 -9.18
C GLU A 4 12.44 -13.31 -9.06
N ARG A 5 13.18 -13.70 -10.11
CA ARG A 5 13.97 -14.94 -10.11
C ARG A 5 15.03 -14.91 -9.00
N HIS A 6 15.74 -13.80 -8.87
CA HIS A 6 16.75 -13.62 -7.83
C HIS A 6 16.14 -13.73 -6.42
N TRP A 7 15.01 -13.06 -6.18
CA TRP A 7 14.30 -13.16 -4.90
C TRP A 7 13.78 -14.56 -4.60
N LYS A 8 13.21 -15.27 -5.60
CA LYS A 8 12.77 -16.66 -5.43
C LYS A 8 13.92 -17.57 -5.03
N GLN A 9 15.08 -17.42 -5.67
CA GLN A 9 16.27 -18.21 -5.36
C GLN A 9 16.78 -17.92 -3.93
N GLN A 10 17.04 -16.64 -3.62
CA GLN A 10 17.63 -16.25 -2.34
C GLN A 10 16.73 -16.60 -1.15
N LEU A 11 15.41 -16.35 -1.26
CA LEU A 11 14.47 -16.68 -0.18
C LEU A 11 14.29 -18.18 0.02
N LEU A 12 14.35 -18.97 -1.05
CA LEU A 12 14.30 -20.43 -0.94
C LEU A 12 15.58 -20.97 -0.28
N GLU A 13 16.75 -20.56 -0.75
CA GLU A 13 18.04 -21.05 -0.26
C GLU A 13 18.33 -20.65 1.18
N GLN A 14 18.02 -19.41 1.56
CA GLN A 14 18.39 -18.88 2.88
C GLN A 14 17.29 -19.05 3.93
N GLN A 15 16.02 -19.04 3.52
CA GLN A 15 14.88 -18.99 4.45
C GLN A 15 13.84 -20.09 4.19
N GLY A 16 14.01 -20.92 3.15
CA GLY A 16 13.00 -21.92 2.77
C GLY A 16 11.67 -21.35 2.27
N VAL A 17 11.61 -20.05 1.98
CA VAL A 17 10.39 -19.34 1.59
C VAL A 17 10.17 -19.42 0.09
N ARG A 18 8.93 -19.74 -0.32
CA ARG A 18 8.48 -19.75 -1.71
C ARG A 18 7.35 -18.74 -1.88
N PHE A 19 7.27 -18.13 -3.06
CA PHE A 19 6.19 -17.22 -3.43
C PHE A 19 5.92 -17.31 -4.94
N ASP A 20 4.73 -16.90 -5.38
CA ASP A 20 4.29 -17.07 -6.77
C ASP A 20 4.67 -15.90 -7.67
N SER A 21 4.52 -14.66 -7.19
CA SER A 21 4.77 -13.44 -7.99
C SER A 21 5.39 -12.34 -7.14
N LEU A 22 6.31 -11.57 -7.72
CA LEU A 22 6.92 -10.41 -7.07
C LEU A 22 6.25 -9.11 -7.54
N PHE A 23 5.69 -8.37 -6.61
CA PHE A 23 5.18 -7.02 -6.83
C PHE A 23 6.15 -5.98 -6.24
N THR A 24 6.59 -5.02 -7.04
CA THR A 24 7.54 -3.99 -6.61
C THR A 24 6.87 -2.63 -6.49
N MET A 25 6.85 -2.07 -5.28
CA MET A 25 6.35 -0.72 -5.01
C MET A 25 7.47 0.11 -4.37
N ALA A 26 8.32 0.72 -5.21
CA ALA A 26 9.56 1.36 -4.76
C ALA A 26 9.40 2.82 -4.29
N ASN A 27 8.30 3.47 -4.64
CA ASN A 27 8.13 4.93 -4.54
C ASN A 27 7.01 5.33 -3.56
N MET A 28 6.71 4.50 -2.57
CA MET A 28 5.74 4.86 -1.53
C MET A 28 6.47 5.62 -0.40
N PRO A 29 6.06 6.83 0.01
CA PRO A 29 6.74 7.61 1.04
C PRO A 29 6.46 7.04 2.44
N ILE A 30 6.99 5.85 2.71
CA ILE A 30 6.96 5.15 4.00
C ILE A 30 8.33 4.53 4.28
N GLY A 31 8.59 4.17 5.54
CA GLY A 31 9.78 3.44 5.97
C GLY A 31 11.08 4.05 5.43
N ARG A 32 11.92 3.22 4.81
CA ARG A 32 13.25 3.62 4.33
C ARG A 32 13.21 4.75 3.29
N PHE A 33 12.24 4.73 2.37
CA PHE A 33 12.16 5.78 1.34
C PHE A 33 11.73 7.12 1.93
N LEU A 34 10.79 7.11 2.90
CA LEU A 34 10.44 8.31 3.66
C LEU A 34 11.66 8.88 4.38
N HIS A 35 12.41 8.06 5.12
CA HIS A 35 13.60 8.53 5.84
C HIS A 35 14.68 9.08 4.90
N TRP A 36 14.86 8.45 3.73
CA TRP A 36 15.78 8.95 2.72
C TRP A 36 15.34 10.32 2.17
N LEU A 37 14.05 10.50 1.86
CA LEU A 37 13.49 11.79 1.41
C LEU A 37 13.68 12.87 2.47
N ASP A 38 13.40 12.53 3.73
CA ASP A 38 13.51 13.45 4.86
C ASP A 38 14.96 13.89 5.10
N GLY A 39 15.90 12.94 5.11
CA GLY A 39 17.34 13.23 5.23
C GLY A 39 17.92 14.04 4.07
N LYS A 40 17.20 14.15 2.94
CA LYS A 40 17.55 15.01 1.80
C LYS A 40 16.76 16.32 1.76
N GLY A 41 15.89 16.57 2.73
CA GLY A 41 14.98 17.73 2.74
C GLY A 41 13.95 17.71 1.60
N GLN A 42 13.71 16.55 1.00
CA GLN A 42 12.83 16.37 -0.18
C GLN A 42 11.43 15.86 0.18
N LEU A 43 11.19 15.47 1.43
CA LEU A 43 9.91 14.88 1.84
C LEU A 43 8.71 15.79 1.54
N VAL A 44 8.78 17.06 1.96
CA VAL A 44 7.68 18.02 1.75
C VAL A 44 7.46 18.30 0.25
N PRO A 45 8.48 18.65 -0.57
CA PRO A 45 8.31 18.77 -2.01
C PRO A 45 7.71 17.52 -2.67
N TYR A 46 8.15 16.34 -2.25
CA TYR A 46 7.67 15.07 -2.78
C TYR A 46 6.19 14.83 -2.47
N LEU A 47 5.77 15.04 -1.21
CA LEU A 47 4.37 14.92 -0.82
C LEU A 47 3.48 15.93 -1.53
N ARG A 48 3.94 17.18 -1.72
CA ARG A 48 3.21 18.18 -2.51
C ARG A 48 3.01 17.74 -3.96
N ARG A 49 4.03 17.12 -4.58
CA ARG A 49 3.91 16.56 -5.92
C ARG A 49 2.85 15.46 -5.97
N LEU A 50 2.86 14.54 -5.00
CA LEU A 50 1.85 13.46 -4.95
C LEU A 50 0.43 14.01 -4.74
N GLN A 51 0.28 15.02 -3.87
CA GLN A 51 -0.98 15.70 -3.65
C GLN A 51 -1.48 16.41 -4.92
N ALA A 52 -0.60 17.15 -5.62
CA ALA A 52 -0.94 17.83 -6.86
C ALA A 52 -1.28 16.85 -8.00
N ALA A 53 -0.72 15.64 -7.95
CA ALA A 53 -1.01 14.57 -8.89
C ALA A 53 -2.25 13.74 -8.50
N TRP A 54 -3.01 14.12 -7.46
CA TRP A 54 -4.19 13.38 -7.05
C TRP A 54 -5.14 13.16 -8.22
N ASN A 55 -5.54 11.90 -8.41
CA ASN A 55 -6.35 11.46 -9.52
C ASN A 55 -7.60 10.71 -9.00
N PRO A 56 -8.81 11.21 -9.25
CA PRO A 56 -10.05 10.57 -8.79
C PRO A 56 -10.24 9.16 -9.36
N ARG A 57 -9.76 8.91 -10.60
CA ARG A 57 -9.82 7.58 -11.21
C ARG A 57 -8.89 6.60 -10.51
N ALA A 58 -7.68 7.05 -10.14
CA ALA A 58 -6.78 6.22 -9.34
C ALA A 58 -7.38 5.97 -7.94
N ALA A 59 -7.95 7.00 -7.31
CA ALA A 59 -8.60 6.90 -6.01
C ALA A 59 -9.81 5.94 -6.00
N SER A 60 -10.56 5.82 -7.09
CA SER A 60 -11.64 4.84 -7.21
C SER A 60 -11.15 3.40 -7.36
N SER A 61 -9.89 3.20 -7.76
CA SER A 61 -9.31 1.90 -8.08
C SER A 61 -8.28 1.40 -7.06
N VAL A 62 -8.08 2.11 -5.94
CA VAL A 62 -7.16 1.66 -4.89
C VAL A 62 -7.66 0.40 -4.18
N MET A 63 -6.74 -0.50 -3.83
CA MET A 63 -7.06 -1.78 -3.19
C MET A 63 -7.84 -1.63 -1.87
N CYS A 64 -7.65 -0.53 -1.14
CA CYS A 64 -8.30 -0.31 0.16
C CYS A 64 -9.83 -0.28 0.10
N ARG A 65 -10.40 -0.14 -1.12
CA ARG A 65 -11.85 -0.11 -1.35
C ARG A 65 -12.48 -1.49 -1.42
N ASN A 66 -11.73 -2.53 -1.80
CA ASN A 66 -12.24 -3.87 -2.03
C ASN A 66 -11.51 -4.96 -1.24
N THR A 67 -10.40 -4.61 -0.59
CA THR A 67 -9.55 -5.55 0.13
C THR A 67 -9.35 -5.06 1.57
N LEU A 68 -9.13 -6.03 2.47
CA LEU A 68 -8.64 -5.81 3.83
C LEU A 68 -7.35 -6.61 3.97
N SER A 69 -6.37 -6.02 4.63
CA SER A 69 -5.14 -6.72 5.01
C SER A 69 -5.28 -7.22 6.44
N VAL A 70 -4.77 -8.42 6.71
CA VAL A 70 -4.85 -9.08 8.02
C VAL A 70 -3.45 -9.47 8.46
N ASP A 71 -3.02 -8.99 9.62
CA ASP A 71 -1.72 -9.40 10.14
C ASP A 71 -1.76 -10.81 10.78
N TRP A 72 -0.58 -11.33 11.10
CA TRP A 72 -0.43 -12.66 11.70
C TRP A 72 -1.08 -12.79 13.09
N ARG A 73 -1.42 -11.68 13.75
CA ARG A 73 -2.11 -11.64 15.04
C ARG A 73 -3.62 -11.57 14.89
N GLY A 74 -4.12 -11.28 13.69
CA GLY A 74 -5.54 -11.12 13.38
C GLY A 74 -6.03 -9.67 13.38
N PHE A 75 -5.16 -8.66 13.46
CA PHE A 75 -5.56 -7.25 13.31
C PHE A 75 -5.88 -6.91 11.85
N LEU A 76 -6.87 -6.05 11.66
CA LEU A 76 -7.41 -5.66 10.37
C LEU A 76 -6.95 -4.26 9.97
N TYR A 77 -6.53 -4.13 8.72
CA TYR A 77 -6.03 -2.91 8.12
C TYR A 77 -6.69 -2.68 6.76
N ASP A 78 -6.89 -1.43 6.37
CA ASP A 78 -7.48 -1.14 5.06
C ASP A 78 -6.57 -1.53 3.88
N CYS A 79 -5.25 -1.62 4.08
CA CYS A 79 -4.30 -2.09 3.08
C CYS A 79 -2.96 -2.46 3.71
N ASP A 80 -2.07 -3.01 2.89
CA ASP A 80 -0.72 -3.42 3.31
C ASP A 80 0.12 -2.24 3.80
N PHE A 81 -0.06 -1.03 3.24
CA PHE A 81 0.64 0.16 3.73
C PHE A 81 0.13 0.60 5.10
N ASN A 82 -1.18 0.51 5.35
CA ASN A 82 -1.73 0.73 6.68
C ASN A 82 -1.18 -0.30 7.66
N GLN A 83 -1.07 -1.58 7.26
CA GLN A 83 -0.45 -2.61 8.09
C GLN A 83 1.02 -2.29 8.41
N MET A 84 1.82 -1.91 7.40
CA MET A 84 3.22 -1.54 7.60
C MET A 84 3.39 -0.31 8.51
N LEU A 85 2.39 0.57 8.57
CA LEU A 85 2.38 1.76 9.43
C LEU A 85 1.66 1.54 10.78
N GLY A 86 1.09 0.36 11.02
CA GLY A 86 0.31 0.08 12.23
C GLY A 86 -1.05 0.79 12.31
N LEU A 87 -1.60 1.24 11.18
CA LEU A 87 -2.86 1.98 11.08
C LEU A 87 -4.05 1.02 10.93
N CYS A 88 -4.50 0.42 12.04
CA CYS A 88 -5.68 -0.47 12.03
C CYS A 88 -6.93 0.27 11.54
N VAL A 89 -7.95 -0.48 11.12
CA VAL A 89 -9.30 0.09 10.91
C VAL A 89 -9.76 0.81 12.18
N ASP A 90 -10.27 2.04 12.06
CA ASP A 90 -10.51 2.93 13.24
C ASP A 90 -11.83 3.72 13.14
N HIS A 91 -12.79 3.21 12.37
CA HIS A 91 -14.04 3.94 12.06
C HIS A 91 -15.29 3.08 12.30
N GLY A 92 -15.38 2.51 13.51
CA GLY A 92 -16.55 1.79 14.01
C GLY A 92 -16.65 0.31 13.61
N ALA A 93 -15.80 -0.15 12.68
CA ALA A 93 -15.61 -1.57 12.42
C ALA A 93 -14.65 -2.17 13.47
N PRO A 94 -14.93 -3.38 14.00
CA PRO A 94 -14.00 -4.07 14.90
C PRO A 94 -12.61 -4.25 14.30
N VAL A 95 -11.57 -4.06 15.11
CA VAL A 95 -10.17 -4.04 14.64
C VAL A 95 -9.56 -5.42 14.46
N HIS A 96 -10.25 -6.48 14.89
CA HIS A 96 -9.70 -7.82 14.97
C HIS A 96 -10.60 -8.83 14.24
N LEU A 97 -9.98 -9.78 13.53
CA LEU A 97 -10.65 -10.78 12.69
C LEU A 97 -11.69 -11.62 13.45
N ARG A 98 -11.43 -11.90 14.74
CA ARG A 98 -12.37 -12.64 15.60
C ARG A 98 -13.72 -11.95 15.76
N ASP A 99 -13.73 -10.62 15.67
CA ASP A 99 -14.91 -9.79 15.81
C ASP A 99 -15.37 -9.25 14.45
N PHE A 100 -14.98 -9.90 13.35
CA PHE A 100 -15.28 -9.41 12.01
C PHE A 100 -16.79 -9.30 11.76
N ARG A 101 -17.20 -8.15 11.22
CA ARG A 101 -18.60 -7.77 10.99
C ARG A 101 -18.77 -7.27 9.56
N PRO A 102 -19.22 -8.12 8.61
CA PRO A 102 -19.27 -7.75 7.19
C PRO A 102 -20.03 -6.44 6.92
N ASP A 103 -21.14 -6.22 7.63
CA ASP A 103 -21.97 -5.02 7.55
C ASP A 103 -21.22 -3.74 7.94
N LEU A 104 -20.48 -3.78 9.05
CA LEU A 104 -19.69 -2.66 9.54
C LEU A 104 -18.46 -2.43 8.66
N HIS A 105 -17.78 -3.51 8.26
CA HIS A 105 -16.56 -3.42 7.46
C HIS A 105 -16.84 -2.94 6.04
N HIS A 106 -17.97 -3.30 5.43
CA HIS A 106 -18.32 -2.80 4.10
C HIS A 106 -18.65 -1.30 4.10
N ARG A 107 -19.16 -0.76 5.22
CA ARG A 107 -19.55 0.65 5.35
C ARG A 107 -18.49 1.51 6.02
N ARG A 108 -17.40 0.90 6.49
CA ARG A 108 -16.34 1.59 7.23
C ARG A 108 -15.76 2.70 6.37
N ARG A 109 -15.31 3.75 7.04
CA ARG A 109 -14.40 4.71 6.42
C ARG A 109 -13.00 4.09 6.39
N ILE A 110 -12.32 4.25 5.26
CA ILE A 110 -10.92 3.84 5.10
C ILE A 110 -10.04 4.80 5.91
N VAL A 111 -9.14 4.26 6.71
CA VAL A 111 -8.13 5.03 7.43
C VAL A 111 -7.09 5.53 6.43
N THR A 112 -6.91 6.84 6.38
CA THR A 112 -6.01 7.51 5.41
C THR A 112 -4.81 8.15 6.10
N GLY A 113 -3.68 8.21 5.40
CA GLY A 113 -2.47 8.94 5.82
C GLY A 113 -1.73 9.56 4.63
N LEU A 114 -0.55 10.13 4.88
CA LEU A 114 0.26 10.80 3.84
C LEU A 114 0.63 9.86 2.67
N HIS A 115 0.86 8.59 2.95
CA HIS A 115 1.15 7.58 1.94
C HIS A 115 0.00 7.37 0.95
N CYS A 116 -1.25 7.69 1.32
CA CYS A 116 -2.40 7.55 0.43
C CYS A 116 -2.26 8.42 -0.83
N TYR A 117 -1.57 9.57 -0.74
CA TYR A 117 -1.27 10.38 -1.93
C TYR A 117 -0.41 9.62 -2.96
N GLY A 118 0.46 8.71 -2.52
CA GLY A 118 1.20 7.83 -3.41
C GLY A 118 0.28 6.85 -4.15
N CYS A 119 -0.74 6.32 -3.47
CA CYS A 119 -1.73 5.43 -4.07
C CYS A 119 -2.70 6.15 -5.00
N THR A 120 -3.05 7.40 -4.71
CA THR A 120 -4.04 8.17 -5.49
C THR A 120 -3.43 9.03 -6.60
N ALA A 121 -2.10 9.12 -6.72
CA ALA A 121 -1.45 9.94 -7.74
C ALA A 121 -1.51 9.33 -9.17
N GLY A 122 -1.88 8.05 -9.33
CA GLY A 122 -2.08 7.38 -10.62
C GLY A 122 -0.83 7.07 -11.45
N GLY A 123 0.37 7.43 -11.00
CA GLY A 123 1.64 7.31 -11.75
C GLY A 123 2.53 6.11 -11.37
N GLY A 124 1.97 4.94 -11.08
CA GLY A 124 2.75 3.70 -10.87
C GLY A 124 3.27 3.45 -9.44
N SER A 125 2.99 4.33 -8.48
CA SER A 125 3.23 4.07 -7.05
C SER A 125 2.06 3.37 -6.36
N SER A 126 0.95 3.12 -7.06
CA SER A 126 -0.28 2.59 -6.46
C SER A 126 -0.36 1.07 -6.48
N CYS A 127 -1.14 0.51 -5.56
CA CYS A 127 -1.49 -0.92 -5.53
C CYS A 127 -2.31 -1.38 -6.76
N GLY A 128 -2.70 -0.46 -7.64
CA GLY A 128 -3.40 -0.75 -8.90
C GLY A 128 -2.47 -0.84 -10.12
N GLY A 129 -1.16 -0.65 -9.94
CA GLY A 129 -0.22 -0.53 -11.06
C GLY A 129 -0.31 0.84 -11.76
N ALA A 130 0.62 1.12 -12.66
CA ALA A 130 0.48 2.25 -13.57
C ALA A 130 -0.74 2.00 -14.45
N LEU A 131 -1.72 2.91 -14.44
CA LEU A 131 -2.69 2.96 -15.53
C LEU A 131 -1.89 3.23 -16.79
N ASP A 132 -2.16 2.45 -17.83
CA ASP A 132 -1.32 2.26 -19.02
C ASP A 132 -0.64 3.52 -19.54
N SER A 133 0.58 3.31 -20.05
CA SER A 133 1.27 4.22 -20.96
C SER A 133 0.28 4.81 -21.97
N PRO A 134 0.32 6.13 -22.23
CA PRO A 134 -0.50 6.70 -23.30
C PRO A 134 -0.18 5.94 -24.58
N GLU A 135 -1.22 5.35 -25.17
CA GLU A 135 -1.16 4.68 -26.47
C GLU A 135 -0.53 5.62 -27.51
N ALA A 136 0.20 5.00 -28.42
CA ALA A 136 0.91 5.58 -29.55
C ALA A 136 -0.02 6.34 -30.52
#